data_AF-A0A432E1E7-F1
#
_entry.id   AF-A0A432E1E7-F1
#
_cell.length_a   1.000
_cell.length_b   1.000
_cell.length_c   1.000
_cell.angle_alpha   90.00
_cell.angle_beta   90.00
_cell.angle_gamma   90.00
#
_symmetry.space_group_name_H-M   'P 1'
#
loop_
_entity.id
_entity.type
_entity.pdbx_description
1 polymer ?
#
loop_
_entity_poly.entity_id
_entity_poly.type
_entity_poly.pdbx_seq_one_letter_code
_entity_poly.pdbx_strand_id
1 'polypeptide(L)' 'MVHAITPICKDENSVAFAECDSKLLRVMNMMGIKADVIGDSISYLGSETIPVSMNYDGLKGFYDANRYLVS' A
#
# COMPACT_ATOMS: atom_id res chain seq x y z
N MET A 1 3.71 8.37 -1.20
CA MET A 1 2.57 7.44 -1.03
C MET A 1 1.22 8.06 -1.39
N VAL A 2 0.81 9.18 -0.80
CA VAL A 2 -0.53 9.76 -1.08
C VAL A 2 -0.81 10.01 -2.57
N HIS A 3 0.18 10.49 -3.34
CA HIS A 3 0.04 10.62 -4.81
C HIS A 3 -0.24 9.29 -5.51
N ALA A 4 0.45 8.21 -5.12
CA ALA A 4 0.25 6.88 -5.69
C ALA A 4 -1.09 6.27 -5.29
N ILE A 5 -1.60 6.61 -4.09
CA ILE A 5 -2.89 6.11 -3.55
C ILE A 5 -4.09 6.88 -4.12
N THR A 6 -3.91 8.16 -4.45
CA THR A 6 -4.97 9.05 -4.95
C THR A 6 -5.81 8.45 -6.09
N PRO A 7 -5.24 7.85 -7.15
CA PRO A 7 -6.05 7.25 -8.21
C PRO A 7 -6.90 6.07 -7.71
N ILE A 8 -6.43 5.30 -6.73
CA ILE A 8 -7.15 4.14 -6.18
C ILE A 8 -8.32 4.63 -5.32
N CYS A 9 -8.12 5.67 -4.51
CA CYS A 9 -9.18 6.21 -3.66
C CYS A 9 -10.23 7.07 -4.42
N LYS A 10 -10.15 7.17 -5.76
CA LYS A 10 -11.16 7.84 -6.60
C LYS A 10 -12.29 6.89 -7.06
N ASP A 11 -12.07 5.59 -7.04
CA ASP A 11 -13.04 4.56 -7.44
C ASP A 11 -12.95 3.38 -6.47
N GLU A 12 -14.07 3.02 -5.86
CA GLU A 12 -14.17 1.93 -4.89
C GLU A 12 -13.78 0.55 -5.44
N ASN A 13 -13.84 0.36 -6.76
CA ASN A 13 -13.47 -0.88 -7.44
C ASN A 13 -11.98 -0.94 -7.83
N SER A 14 -11.21 0.13 -7.54
CA SER A 14 -9.79 0.16 -7.88
C SER A 14 -8.95 -0.73 -6.97
N VAL A 15 -7.94 -1.37 -7.57
CA VAL A 15 -6.94 -2.18 -6.88
C VAL A 15 -5.56 -1.76 -7.35
N ALA A 16 -4.64 -1.56 -6.40
CA ALA A 16 -3.23 -1.39 -6.66
C ALA A 16 -2.49 -2.69 -6.43
N PHE A 17 -1.56 -3.00 -7.33
CA PHE A 17 -0.57 -4.05 -7.17
C PHE A 17 0.80 -3.41 -6.98
N ALA A 18 1.57 -3.90 -6.03
CA ALA A 18 2.91 -3.38 -5.75
C ALA A 18 3.80 -4.49 -5.16
N GLU A 19 5.10 -4.27 -5.26
CA GLU A 19 6.09 -5.01 -4.49
C GLU A 19 6.70 -4.05 -3.47
N CYS A 20 6.86 -4.49 -2.22
CA CYS A 20 7.55 -3.72 -1.21
C CYS A 20 8.39 -4.61 -0.30
N ASP A 21 9.44 -4.05 0.30
CA ASP A 21 10.24 -4.81 1.25
C ASP A 21 9.47 -5.06 2.56
N SER A 22 9.81 -6.15 3.26
CA SER A 22 9.18 -6.57 4.51
C SER A 22 9.11 -5.48 5.59
N LYS A 23 10.10 -4.57 5.65
CA LYS A 23 10.11 -3.48 6.65
C LYS A 23 9.14 -2.40 6.25
N LEU A 24 9.08 -2.03 4.96
CA LEU A 24 8.09 -1.09 4.45
C LEU A 24 6.67 -1.64 4.63
N LEU A 25 6.40 -2.91 4.31
CA LEU A 25 5.10 -3.53 4.53
C LEU A 25 4.67 -3.44 6.01
N ARG A 26 5.59 -3.73 6.94
CA ARG A 26 5.34 -3.58 8.37
C ARG A 26 4.96 -2.14 8.75
N VAL A 27 5.69 -1.15 8.22
CA VAL A 27 5.41 0.27 8.48
C VAL A 27 4.07 0.69 7.88
N MET A 28 3.76 0.28 6.66
CA MET A 28 2.46 0.53 6.01
C MET A 28 1.29 0.02 6.88
N ASN A 29 1.39 -1.22 7.37
CA ASN A 29 0.39 -1.82 8.25
C ASN A 29 0.22 -1.01 9.56
N MET A 30 1.31 -0.56 10.17
CA MET A 30 1.25 0.29 11.37
C MET A 30 0.62 1.67 11.11
N MET A 31 0.73 2.19 9.87
CA MET A 31 0.08 3.43 9.45
C MET A 31 -1.40 3.25 9.08
N GLY A 32 -1.95 2.05 9.22
CA GLY A 32 -3.35 1.75 8.91
C GLY A 32 -3.61 1.48 7.42
N ILE A 33 -2.56 1.32 6.60
CA ILE A 33 -2.70 0.80 5.23
C ILE A 33 -2.82 -0.71 5.32
N LYS A 34 -3.91 -1.26 4.79
CA LYS A 34 -4.11 -2.71 4.72
C LYS A 34 -3.70 -3.20 3.35
N ALA A 35 -2.66 -4.01 3.31
CA ALA A 35 -2.16 -4.66 2.11
C ALA A 35 -2.29 -6.18 2.26
N ASP A 36 -2.86 -6.83 1.24
CA ASP A 36 -2.98 -8.27 1.17
C ASP A 36 -1.75 -8.84 0.45
N VAL A 37 -1.09 -9.83 1.05
CA VAL A 37 0.01 -10.56 0.41
C VAL A 37 -0.57 -11.50 -0.63
N ILE A 38 -0.13 -11.38 -1.89
CA ILE A 38 -0.71 -12.11 -3.03
C ILE A 38 0.21 -13.17 -3.63
N GLY A 39 1.37 -13.39 -3.02
CA GLY A 39 2.35 -14.37 -3.47
C GLY A 39 3.53 -14.50 -2.51
N ASP A 40 4.41 -15.44 -2.83
CA ASP A 40 5.61 -15.70 -2.04
C ASP A 40 6.59 -14.52 -2.11
N SER A 41 7.31 -14.29 -1.02
CA SER A 41 8.39 -13.31 -0.99
C SER A 41 9.60 -13.80 -1.80
N ILE A 42 10.37 -12.86 -2.32
CA ILE A 42 11.69 -13.14 -2.90
C ILE A 42 12.77 -12.33 -2.17
N SER A 43 13.90 -12.95 -1.89
CA SER A 43 15.05 -12.23 -1.34
C SER A 43 15.78 -11.48 -2.46
N TYR A 44 15.68 -10.16 -2.47
CA TYR A 44 16.28 -9.30 -3.49
C TYR A 44 16.94 -8.07 -2.84
N LEU A 45 18.14 -7.71 -3.31
CA LEU A 45 18.93 -6.54 -2.85
C LEU A 45 19.05 -6.41 -1.32
N GLY A 46 19.14 -7.52 -0.59
CA GLY A 46 19.35 -7.53 0.86
C GLY A 46 18.07 -7.35 1.70
N SER A 47 16.89 -7.52 1.11
CA SER A 47 15.63 -7.64 1.85
C SER A 47 14.68 -8.65 1.20
N GLU A 48 13.66 -9.06 1.94
CA GLU A 48 12.53 -9.79 1.39
C GLU A 48 11.58 -8.81 0.72
N THR A 49 11.41 -8.93 -0.60
CA THR A 49 10.44 -8.23 -1.41
C THR A 49 9.17 -9.05 -1.49
N ILE A 50 8.04 -8.45 -1.11
CA ILE A 50 6.75 -9.12 -0.94
C ILE A 50 5.76 -8.51 -1.94
N PRO A 51 5.15 -9.31 -2.83
CA PRO A 51 4.09 -8.84 -3.71
C PRO A 51 2.80 -8.65 -2.90
N VAL A 52 2.18 -7.48 -3.06
CA VAL A 52 0.97 -7.10 -2.33
C VAL A 52 -0.08 -6.49 -3.25
N SER A 53 -1.34 -6.61 -2.83
CA SER A 53 -2.46 -5.85 -3.39
C SER A 53 -3.10 -4.97 -2.32
N MET A 54 -3.67 -3.84 -2.74
CA MET A 54 -4.36 -2.89 -1.88
C MET A 54 -5.58 -2.36 -2.61
N ASN A 55 -6.75 -2.45 -1.99
CA ASN A 55 -8.00 -1.92 -2.54
C ASN A 55 -8.36 -0.56 -1.91
N TYR A 56 -9.48 -0.01 -2.33
CA TYR A 56 -10.04 1.23 -1.79
C TYR A 56 -10.13 1.21 -0.25
N ASP A 57 -10.75 0.19 0.33
CA ASP A 57 -10.99 0.09 1.79
C ASP A 57 -9.69 0.01 2.58
N GLY A 58 -8.70 -0.70 2.05
CA GLY A 58 -7.38 -0.83 2.68
C GLY A 58 -6.58 0.47 2.69
N LEU A 59 -6.89 1.41 1.79
CA LEU A 59 -6.16 2.67 1.61
C LEU A 59 -6.90 3.90 2.12
N LYS A 60 -8.24 3.86 2.16
CA LYS A 60 -9.09 5.03 2.42
C LYS A 60 -8.79 5.73 3.74
N GLY A 61 -8.62 4.97 4.82
CA GLY A 61 -8.33 5.54 6.15
C GLY A 61 -7.02 6.33 6.17
N PHE A 62 -5.95 5.77 5.61
CA PHE A 62 -4.68 6.46 5.48
C PHE A 62 -4.78 7.66 4.53
N TYR A 63 -5.46 7.52 3.39
CA TYR A 63 -5.63 8.59 2.42
C TYR A 63 -6.36 9.80 3.02
N ASP A 64 -7.49 9.60 3.68
CA ASP A 64 -8.26 10.68 4.28
C ASP A 64 -7.47 11.43 5.34
N ALA A 65 -6.73 10.68 6.16
CA ALA A 65 -5.91 11.26 7.22
C ALA A 65 -4.69 12.03 6.69
N ASN A 66 -4.29 11.87 5.42
CA ASN A 66 -3.02 12.41 4.90
C ASN A 66 -3.14 13.20 3.59
N ARG A 67 -4.30 13.23 2.93
CA ARG A 67 -4.50 13.92 1.63
C ARG A 67 -4.22 15.42 1.65
N TYR A 68 -4.26 16.04 2.82
CA TYR A 68 -3.89 17.46 3.02
C TYR A 68 -2.39 17.71 2.87
N LEU A 69 -1.54 16.68 2.89
CA LEU A 69 -0.09 16.84 2.73
C LEU A 69 0.34 17.09 1.28
N VAL A 70 -0.57 16.91 0.33
CA VAL A 70 -0.32 17.03 -1.12
C VAL A 70 -1.26 18.01 -1.82
N SER A 71 -1.95 18.86 -1.03
CA SER A 71 -2.85 19.92 -1.49
C SER A 71 -2.14 21.24 -1.73
#